data_AF-A0A821ZY78-F1
#
_entry.id   AF-A0A821ZY78-F1
#
_cell.length_a   1.000
_cell.length_b   1.000
_cell.length_c   1.000
_cell.angle_alpha   90.00
_cell.angle_beta   90.00
_cell.angle_gamma   90.00
#
_symmetry.space_group_name_H-M   'P 1'
#
loop_
_entity.id
_entity.type
_entity.pdbx_description
1 polymer ?
#
loop_
_entity_poly.entity_id
_entity_poly.type
_entity_poly.pdbx_seq_one_letter_code
_entity_poly.pdbx_strand_id
1 'polypeptide(L)'
;MNSLLARDRQGYNCLEVAIQANNIPFVKRLFECKTNQWKKLMRNAQLSQNDKYVDTPMRKLVRCMPEIAYQALDKCKMETNFPNEYDQSLCEKQFDFEFLEDHCHIKKWQSGKSRNFQKKQKKISKRNCFNCSGELHFVCDELPRGSDDDFGEPYSDDAYVLVKNHVLSIIAEQARDSDKTDDTIVKLQTKLLRHPTCQKLMNQKWHHFGVPIFATCFIAYVLYLALFTWTVLRHTDPYQFYNATGVPFSNDRECEKVAHLIRNGTYNMTQKPSW
;
A
#
# COMPACT_ATOMS: atom_id res chain seq x y z
N MET A 1 8.04 16.30 34.32
CA MET A 1 7.89 16.22 32.85
C MET A 1 7.01 15.03 32.39
N ASN A 2 6.06 14.53 33.20
CA ASN A 2 5.12 13.47 32.77
C ASN A 2 3.79 14.02 32.21
N SER A 3 3.56 15.34 32.25
CA SER A 3 2.27 15.92 31.83
C SER A 3 2.06 15.90 30.31
N LEU A 4 3.11 15.85 29.50
CA LEU A 4 2.98 15.86 28.04
C LEU A 4 2.39 14.54 27.49
N LEU A 5 2.62 13.43 28.19
CA LEU A 5 2.06 12.12 27.83
C LEU A 5 0.65 11.91 28.41
N ALA A 6 0.11 12.89 29.13
CA ALA A 6 -1.24 12.81 29.64
C ALA A 6 -2.24 12.84 28.48
N ARG A 7 -3.23 11.97 28.57
CA ARG A 7 -4.32 11.82 27.61
C ARG A 7 -5.58 12.44 28.18
N ASP A 8 -6.37 13.07 27.33
CA ASP A 8 -7.71 13.52 27.71
C ASP A 8 -8.70 12.34 27.83
N ARG A 9 -9.98 12.63 28.11
CA ARG A 9 -11.04 11.62 28.22
C ARG A 9 -11.31 10.88 26.89
N GLN A 10 -10.98 11.50 25.76
CA GLN A 10 -11.14 10.95 24.42
C GLN A 10 -9.89 10.14 23.99
N GLY A 11 -8.77 10.31 24.70
CA GLY A 11 -7.50 9.66 24.47
C GLY A 11 -6.50 10.48 23.65
N TYR A 12 -6.77 11.76 23.42
CA TYR A 12 -5.86 12.66 22.70
C TYR A 12 -4.71 13.11 23.59
N ASN A 13 -3.51 13.12 23.02
CA ASN A 13 -2.34 13.73 23.64
C ASN A 13 -2.32 15.26 23.41
N CYS A 14 -1.50 15.99 24.18
CA CYS A 14 -1.34 17.44 24.04
C CYS A 14 -0.93 17.88 22.60
N LEU A 15 -0.11 17.06 21.93
CA LEU A 15 0.28 17.26 20.53
C LEU A 15 -0.94 17.26 19.61
N GLU A 16 -1.86 16.33 19.82
CA GLU A 16 -2.99 16.14 18.92
C GLU A 16 -4.07 17.18 19.11
N VAL A 17 -4.27 17.64 20.35
CA VAL A 17 -5.11 18.80 20.65
C VAL A 17 -4.55 20.04 19.95
N ALA A 18 -3.22 20.23 19.97
CA ALA A 18 -2.59 21.34 19.27
C ALA A 18 -2.71 21.24 17.74
N ILE A 19 -2.68 20.03 17.17
CA ILE A 19 -2.92 19.79 15.75
C ILE A 19 -4.36 20.15 15.38
N GLN A 20 -5.34 19.72 16.18
CA GLN A 20 -6.76 20.04 15.96
C GLN A 20 -7.05 21.54 16.08
N ALA A 21 -6.37 22.23 16.98
CA ALA A 21 -6.48 23.69 17.15
C ALA A 21 -5.70 24.50 16.09
N ASN A 22 -5.08 23.83 15.11
CA ASN A 22 -4.21 24.45 14.10
C ASN A 22 -3.07 25.32 14.67
N ASN A 23 -2.54 24.96 15.85
CA ASN A 23 -1.47 25.72 16.50
C ASN A 23 -0.08 25.30 16.00
N ILE A 24 0.24 25.69 14.76
CA ILE A 24 1.51 25.38 14.10
C ILE A 24 2.74 25.79 14.93
N PRO A 25 2.82 27.00 15.53
CA PRO A 25 4.01 27.43 16.27
C PRO A 25 4.33 26.57 17.50
N PHE A 26 3.30 26.04 18.18
CA PHE A 26 3.51 25.15 19.32
C PHE A 26 4.05 23.80 18.86
N VAL A 27 3.40 23.22 17.85
CA VAL A 27 3.79 21.92 17.31
C VAL A 27 5.21 21.98 16.75
N LYS A 28 5.54 23.02 16.00
CA LYS A 28 6.90 23.23 15.47
C LYS A 28 7.95 23.29 16.58
N ARG A 29 7.70 24.09 17.63
CA ARG A 29 8.60 24.17 18.81
C ARG A 29 8.79 22.82 19.50
N LEU A 30 7.73 22.02 19.59
CA LEU A 30 7.82 20.68 20.17
C LEU A 30 8.75 19.77 19.36
N PHE A 31 8.71 19.85 18.03
CA PHE A 31 9.62 19.10 17.17
C PHE A 31 11.03 19.68 17.17
N GLU A 32 11.23 20.99 17.31
CA GLU A 32 12.57 21.61 17.40
C GLU A 32 13.32 21.28 18.70
N CYS A 33 12.61 20.90 19.77
CA CYS A 33 13.23 20.51 21.03
C CYS A 33 14.20 19.33 20.83
N LYS A 34 15.40 19.42 21.44
CA LYS A 34 16.44 18.37 21.37
C LYS A 34 16.03 17.04 22.04
N THR A 35 14.94 17.03 22.79
CA THR A 35 14.51 15.83 23.52
C THR A 35 13.76 14.88 22.58
N ASN A 36 14.06 13.58 22.66
CA ASN A 36 13.32 12.51 21.95
C ASN A 36 11.91 12.26 22.51
N GLN A 37 11.32 13.24 23.20
CA GLN A 37 9.97 13.15 23.75
C GLN A 37 8.90 13.22 22.66
N TRP A 38 9.21 13.85 21.52
CA TRP A 38 8.31 13.89 20.36
C TRP A 38 7.94 12.48 19.88
N LYS A 39 8.90 11.53 19.84
CA LYS A 39 8.62 10.12 19.47
C LYS A 39 7.59 9.49 20.41
N LYS A 40 7.72 9.73 21.73
CA LYS A 40 6.77 9.21 22.73
C LYS A 40 5.37 9.81 22.56
N LEU A 41 5.27 11.07 22.14
CA LEU A 41 3.99 11.74 21.86
C LEU A 41 3.34 11.22 20.57
N MET A 42 4.15 10.88 19.58
CA MET A 42 3.72 10.29 18.31
C MET A 42 3.22 8.84 18.45
N ARG A 43 3.71 8.09 19.45
CA ARG A 43 3.24 6.75 19.83
C ARG A 43 1.89 6.80 20.56
N ASN A 44 0.89 7.37 19.91
CA ASN A 44 -0.50 7.37 20.36
C ASN A 44 -1.42 6.87 19.26
N ALA A 45 -2.56 6.32 19.67
CA ALA A 45 -3.59 5.88 18.77
C ALA A 45 -4.95 6.08 19.42
N GLN A 46 -5.86 6.71 18.68
CA GLN A 46 -7.23 6.98 19.12
C GLN A 46 -8.22 6.46 18.10
N LEU A 47 -9.42 6.15 18.56
CA LEU A 47 -10.54 5.91 17.66
C LEU A 47 -10.97 7.26 17.07
N SER A 48 -11.23 7.25 15.78
CA SER A 48 -11.83 8.39 15.09
C SER A 48 -13.27 8.59 15.59
N GLN A 49 -13.83 9.78 15.44
CA GLN A 49 -15.17 10.14 15.95
C GLN A 49 -16.29 9.23 15.44
N ASN A 50 -16.08 8.58 14.27
CA ASN A 50 -17.03 7.64 13.68
C ASN A 50 -16.80 6.17 14.10
N ASP A 51 -15.92 5.91 15.07
CA ASP A 51 -15.55 4.59 15.65
C ASP A 51 -15.07 3.50 14.66
N LYS A 52 -15.04 3.78 13.35
CA LYS A 52 -14.66 2.81 12.31
C LYS A 52 -13.15 2.75 12.05
N TYR A 53 -12.43 3.81 12.37
CA TYR A 53 -11.02 3.98 12.03
C TYR A 53 -10.20 4.38 13.24
N VAL A 54 -8.93 3.99 13.26
CA VAL A 54 -7.95 4.50 14.22
C VAL A 54 -7.18 5.64 13.57
N ASP A 55 -7.07 6.75 14.28
CA ASP A 55 -6.18 7.83 13.93
C ASP A 55 -4.90 7.76 14.76
N THR A 56 -3.80 8.18 14.16
CA THR A 56 -2.50 8.36 14.81
C THR A 56 -2.05 9.81 14.63
N PRO A 57 -1.18 10.33 15.52
CA PRO A 57 -0.61 11.67 15.38
C PRO A 57 0.01 11.93 13.99
N MET A 58 0.68 10.94 13.41
CA MET A 58 1.27 11.06 12.07
C MET A 58 0.21 11.26 10.98
N ARG A 59 -0.85 10.44 10.98
CA ARG A 59 -1.97 10.57 10.02
C ARG A 59 -2.65 11.94 10.14
N LYS A 60 -2.79 12.47 11.37
CA LYS A 60 -3.34 13.82 11.60
C LYS A 60 -2.40 14.93 11.12
N LEU A 61 -1.09 14.81 11.34
CA LEU A 61 -0.12 15.78 10.85
C LEU A 61 -0.16 15.88 9.33
N VAL A 62 -0.20 14.74 8.63
CA VAL A 62 -0.32 14.72 7.17
C VAL A 62 -1.57 15.46 6.70
N ARG A 63 -2.71 15.24 7.40
CA ARG A 63 -3.98 15.85 7.02
C ARG A 63 -4.08 17.34 7.32
N CYS A 64 -3.56 17.79 8.47
CA CYS A 64 -3.80 19.13 9.00
C CYS A 64 -2.59 20.06 8.85
N MET A 65 -1.35 19.54 8.89
CA MET A 65 -0.11 20.31 8.94
C MET A 65 1.03 19.62 8.15
N PRO A 66 0.94 19.52 6.81
CA PRO A 66 1.90 18.77 5.99
C PRO A 66 3.35 19.26 6.10
N GLU A 67 3.60 20.56 6.32
CA GLU A 67 4.95 21.08 6.56
C GLU A 67 5.62 20.48 7.81
N ILE A 68 4.83 20.30 8.87
CA ILE A 68 5.34 19.71 10.10
C ILE A 68 5.51 18.20 9.93
N ALA A 69 4.62 17.55 9.18
CA ALA A 69 4.78 16.14 8.84
C ALA A 69 6.11 15.90 8.10
N TYR A 70 6.51 16.80 7.20
CA TYR A 70 7.82 16.74 6.54
C TYR A 70 8.97 16.79 7.55
N GLN A 71 8.92 17.72 8.51
CA GLN A 71 9.94 17.83 9.57
C GLN A 71 9.99 16.59 10.47
N ALA A 72 8.83 15.98 10.76
CA ALA A 72 8.77 14.75 11.52
C ALA A 72 9.45 13.59 10.77
N LEU A 73 9.21 13.47 9.45
CA LEU A 73 9.87 12.46 8.62
C LEU A 73 11.38 12.70 8.45
N ASP A 74 11.81 13.96 8.42
CA ASP A 74 13.23 14.31 8.35
C ASP A 74 13.98 13.79 9.58
N LYS A 75 13.36 13.89 10.76
CA LYS A 75 13.87 13.32 12.01
C LYS A 75 13.82 11.79 12.10
N CYS A 76 13.11 11.12 11.18
CA CYS A 76 13.12 9.66 11.06
C CYS A 76 14.32 9.13 10.28
N LYS A 77 15.18 10.01 9.73
CA LYS A 77 16.46 9.62 9.14
C LYS A 77 17.48 9.47 10.26
N MET A 78 18.10 8.30 10.35
CA MET A 78 19.27 8.13 11.19
C MET A 78 20.49 8.41 10.32
N GLU A 79 21.15 9.54 10.56
CA GLU A 79 22.47 9.81 10.00
C GLU A 79 23.49 9.09 10.89
N THR A 80 24.06 8.00 10.39
CA THR A 80 25.26 7.41 10.97
C THR A 80 26.42 8.36 10.69
N ASN A 81 26.80 9.15 11.69
CA ASN A 81 28.00 9.98 11.63
C ASN A 81 29.23 9.08 11.65
N PHE A 82 29.80 8.79 10.48
CA PHE A 82 31.12 8.20 10.39
C PHE A 82 32.18 9.30 10.37
N PRO A 83 33.29 9.13 11.11
CA PRO A 83 34.35 10.13 11.19
C PRO A 83 35.19 10.28 9.90
N ASN A 84 35.06 9.38 8.92
CA ASN A 84 35.95 9.32 7.76
C ASN A 84 35.20 9.55 6.44
N GLU A 85 35.76 10.45 5.62
CA GLU A 85 35.22 10.92 4.31
C GLU A 85 35.17 9.82 3.24
N TYR A 86 36.01 8.78 3.35
CA TYR A 86 36.07 7.67 2.37
C TYR A 86 34.87 6.69 2.48
N ASP A 87 34.31 6.52 3.68
CA ASP A 87 33.16 5.63 3.94
C ASP A 87 31.80 6.28 3.64
N GLN A 88 31.78 7.56 3.26
CA GLN A 88 30.55 8.27 2.92
C GLN A 88 29.84 7.66 1.70
N SER A 89 30.58 6.95 0.84
CA SER A 89 30.05 6.18 -0.31
C SER A 89 29.37 4.87 0.08
N LEU A 90 29.71 4.31 1.26
CA LEU A 90 29.10 3.11 1.85
C LEU A 90 28.06 3.46 2.93
N CYS A 91 27.77 4.76 3.14
CA CYS A 91 26.82 5.23 4.13
C CYS A 91 25.40 4.76 3.80
N GLU A 92 25.02 3.61 4.37
CA GLU A 92 23.66 3.12 4.34
C GLU A 92 22.81 4.00 5.27
N LYS A 93 22.13 4.98 4.66
CA LYS A 93 21.15 5.81 5.36
C LYS A 93 20.07 4.90 5.95
N GLN A 94 20.06 4.77 7.28
CA GLN A 94 19.04 4.00 7.98
C GLN A 94 17.77 4.86 8.17
N PHE A 95 16.62 4.31 7.79
CA PHE A 95 15.34 5.00 7.87
C PHE A 95 14.43 4.30 8.87
N ASP A 96 13.85 5.08 9.79
CA ASP A 96 12.87 4.60 10.77
C ASP A 96 11.45 4.71 10.17
N PHE A 97 10.84 3.57 9.85
CA PHE A 97 9.49 3.50 9.26
C PHE A 97 8.38 3.30 10.30
N GLU A 98 8.67 3.32 11.61
CA GLU A 98 7.71 3.03 12.69
C GLU A 98 6.38 3.81 12.54
N PHE A 99 6.47 5.10 12.18
CA PHE A 99 5.30 5.99 12.07
C PHE A 99 4.60 5.93 10.69
N LEU A 100 5.25 5.37 9.67
CA LEU A 100 4.65 5.15 8.35
C LEU A 100 3.91 3.81 8.29
N GLU A 101 4.50 2.75 8.89
CA GLU A 101 3.94 1.40 9.02
C GLU A 101 3.31 1.20 10.42
N ASP A 102 2.39 2.09 10.79
CA ASP A 102 1.80 2.13 12.13
C ASP A 102 0.73 1.03 12.39
N HIS A 103 0.30 0.31 11.36
CA HIS A 103 -0.82 -0.65 11.44
C HIS A 103 -0.66 -1.78 12.47
N CYS A 104 0.58 -2.25 12.70
CA CYS A 104 0.89 -3.32 13.66
C CYS A 104 1.28 -2.77 15.05
N HIS A 105 1.56 -1.47 15.14
CA HIS A 105 1.99 -0.82 16.39
C HIS A 105 0.82 -0.22 17.18
N ILE A 106 -0.32 0.02 16.51
CA ILE A 106 -1.51 0.64 17.11
C ILE A 106 -2.00 -0.08 18.36
N LYS A 107 -2.08 -1.42 18.38
CA LYS A 107 -2.54 -2.17 19.58
C LYS A 107 -1.64 -1.87 20.78
N LYS A 108 -0.32 -1.80 20.56
CA LYS A 108 0.68 -1.46 21.60
C LYS A 108 0.48 -0.01 22.08
N TRP A 109 0.24 0.94 21.18
CA TRP A 109 0.04 2.36 21.52
C TRP A 109 -1.30 2.64 22.23
N GLN A 110 -2.33 1.83 21.95
CA GLN A 110 -3.63 1.89 22.63
C GLN A 110 -3.61 1.29 24.04
N SER A 111 -2.70 0.34 24.33
CA SER A 111 -2.68 -0.43 25.59
C SER A 111 -2.48 0.41 26.87
N GLY A 112 -2.15 1.70 26.75
CA GLY A 112 -2.26 2.69 27.83
C GLY A 112 -3.70 3.03 28.27
N LYS A 113 -4.74 2.43 27.66
CA LYS A 113 -6.15 2.59 28.06
C LYS A 113 -6.61 1.45 28.99
N SER A 114 -7.24 1.85 30.09
CA SER A 114 -7.88 1.02 31.12
C SER A 114 -8.73 -0.14 30.57
N ARG A 115 -8.77 -1.23 31.34
CA ARG A 115 -9.23 -2.62 31.10
C ARG A 115 -10.64 -2.85 30.52
N ASN A 116 -11.36 -1.82 30.07
CA ASN A 116 -12.76 -1.93 29.65
C ASN A 116 -12.95 -2.17 28.14
N PHE A 117 -11.93 -1.99 27.29
CA PHE A 117 -12.08 -2.12 25.84
C PHE A 117 -11.82 -3.54 25.28
N GLN A 118 -11.05 -4.37 25.99
CA GLN A 118 -10.77 -5.76 25.55
C GLN A 118 -12.00 -6.68 25.59
N LYS A 119 -13.08 -6.30 26.31
CA LYS A 119 -14.29 -7.12 26.41
C LYS A 119 -15.20 -7.03 25.17
N LYS A 120 -15.06 -6.01 24.31
CA LYS A 120 -15.95 -5.83 23.15
C LYS A 120 -15.47 -6.54 21.87
N GLN A 121 -14.16 -6.81 21.73
CA GLN A 121 -13.61 -7.53 20.57
C GLN A 121 -13.67 -9.06 20.71
N LYS A 122 -13.82 -9.61 21.92
CA LYS A 122 -13.84 -11.07 22.16
C LYS A 122 -15.09 -11.82 21.68
N LYS A 123 -16.04 -11.17 20.98
CA LYS A 123 -17.29 -11.79 20.52
C LYS A 123 -17.40 -12.01 19.00
N ILE A 124 -16.42 -11.62 18.20
CA ILE A 124 -16.38 -12.00 16.78
C ILE A 124 -15.40 -13.16 16.65
N SER A 125 -15.86 -14.30 17.16
CA SER A 125 -15.15 -15.57 17.14
C SER A 125 -15.12 -16.13 15.72
N LYS A 126 -13.89 -16.35 15.24
CA LYS A 126 -13.48 -17.47 14.38
C LYS A 126 -14.33 -17.70 13.12
N ARG A 127 -14.00 -16.99 12.03
CA ARG A 127 -14.14 -17.55 10.68
C ARG A 127 -12.86 -17.29 9.90
N ASN A 128 -12.08 -18.37 9.76
CA ASN A 128 -11.02 -18.63 8.79
C ASN A 128 -10.55 -17.43 7.97
N CYS A 129 -9.55 -16.71 8.46
CA CYS A 129 -8.65 -16.00 7.57
C CYS A 129 -7.78 -17.06 6.88
N PHE A 130 -7.82 -17.04 5.56
CA PHE A 130 -6.97 -17.86 4.69
C PHE A 130 -5.51 -17.72 5.12
N ASN A 131 -4.86 -18.85 5.38
CA ASN A 131 -3.42 -18.95 5.56
C ASN A 131 -2.72 -18.43 4.30
N CYS A 132 -2.32 -17.17 4.30
CA CYS A 132 -1.13 -16.75 3.56
C CYS A 132 0.08 -17.05 4.45
N SER A 133 0.35 -18.34 4.65
CA SER A 133 1.61 -18.84 5.20
C SER A 133 2.68 -18.68 4.11
N GLY A 134 3.24 -17.48 4.03
CA GLY A 134 4.58 -17.24 3.53
C GLY A 134 5.34 -16.60 4.67
N GLU A 135 6.32 -17.31 5.22
CA GLU A 135 7.32 -16.74 6.13
C GLU A 135 7.93 -15.51 5.46
N LEU A 136 7.47 -14.33 5.87
CA LEU A 136 8.05 -13.08 5.45
C LEU A 136 8.96 -12.62 6.57
N HIS A 137 10.20 -13.10 6.52
CA HIS A 137 11.28 -12.63 7.37
C HIS A 137 11.57 -11.17 6.99
N PHE A 138 10.90 -10.24 7.66
CA PHE A 138 11.27 -8.83 7.65
C PHE A 138 12.62 -8.70 8.35
N VAL A 139 13.71 -8.72 7.58
CA VAL A 139 15.01 -8.25 8.07
C VAL A 139 14.88 -6.74 8.22
N CYS A 140 14.39 -6.29 9.36
CA CYS A 140 14.84 -5.03 9.92
C CYS A 140 16.20 -5.35 10.56
N ASP A 141 17.27 -4.78 10.04
CA ASP A 141 18.61 -4.97 10.62
C ASP A 141 18.60 -4.73 12.14
N GLU A 142 19.00 -5.80 12.82
CA GLU A 142 19.40 -5.95 14.22
C GLU A 142 18.66 -5.11 15.28
N LEU A 143 17.44 -5.55 15.62
CA LEU A 143 16.94 -5.41 16.99
C LEU A 143 17.45 -6.59 17.83
N PRO A 144 17.84 -6.37 19.10
CA PRO A 144 18.52 -7.37 19.90
C PRO A 144 17.64 -8.61 20.08
N ARG A 145 18.23 -9.79 19.81
CA ARG A 145 17.63 -11.11 20.05
C ARG A 145 17.19 -11.19 21.52
N GLY A 146 15.90 -11.03 21.75
CA GLY A 146 15.29 -11.07 23.07
C GLY A 146 13.79 -11.26 22.95
N SER A 147 13.39 -12.53 23.02
CA SER A 147 12.04 -13.06 23.31
C SER A 147 10.90 -12.69 22.36
N ASP A 148 10.39 -13.74 21.70
CA ASP A 148 9.05 -13.89 21.11
C ASP A 148 8.69 -12.90 19.98
N ASP A 149 8.79 -13.40 18.75
CA ASP A 149 8.34 -12.76 17.51
C ASP A 149 6.81 -12.58 17.48
N ASP A 150 6.27 -11.73 18.34
CA ASP A 150 4.92 -11.20 18.25
C ASP A 150 4.94 -10.04 17.25
N PHE A 151 4.92 -10.40 15.95
CA PHE A 151 4.46 -9.48 14.91
C PHE A 151 3.03 -9.07 15.27
N GLY A 152 2.93 -7.95 15.98
CA GLY A 152 1.68 -7.52 16.60
C GLY A 152 0.55 -7.50 15.58
N GLU A 153 -0.55 -8.15 15.92
CA GLU A 153 -1.70 -8.22 15.04
C GLU A 153 -2.18 -6.82 14.60
N PRO A 154 -2.58 -6.64 13.34
CA PRO A 154 -3.10 -5.37 12.85
C PRO A 154 -4.31 -4.93 13.66
N TYR A 155 -4.53 -3.61 13.76
CA TYR A 155 -5.63 -3.06 14.57
C TYR A 155 -7.03 -3.35 14.01
N SER A 156 -7.13 -3.82 12.77
CA SER A 156 -8.36 -4.14 12.06
C SER A 156 -8.14 -5.36 11.18
N ASP A 157 -9.13 -6.25 11.11
CA ASP A 157 -9.10 -7.43 10.24
C ASP A 157 -9.45 -7.06 8.78
N ASP A 158 -10.12 -5.94 8.56
CA ASP A 158 -10.48 -5.45 7.23
C ASP A 158 -9.27 -4.84 6.52
N ALA A 159 -8.75 -5.54 5.50
CA ALA A 159 -7.63 -5.10 4.68
C ALA A 159 -7.91 -3.76 3.96
N TYR A 160 -9.16 -3.50 3.56
CA TYR A 160 -9.53 -2.24 2.93
C TYR A 160 -9.33 -1.05 3.90
N VAL A 161 -9.71 -1.23 5.16
CA VAL A 161 -9.51 -0.23 6.22
C VAL A 161 -8.02 0.03 6.46
N LEU A 162 -7.20 -1.03 6.48
CA LEU A 162 -5.76 -0.90 6.66
C LEU A 162 -5.11 -0.12 5.50
N VAL A 163 -5.43 -0.48 4.26
CA VAL A 163 -4.86 0.15 3.06
C VAL A 163 -5.31 1.60 2.95
N LYS A 164 -6.61 1.89 3.13
CA LYS A 164 -7.13 3.24 2.97
C LYS A 164 -6.59 4.20 4.05
N ASN A 165 -6.47 3.72 5.28
CA ASN A 165 -6.04 4.54 6.40
C ASN A 165 -4.50 4.56 6.59
N HIS A 166 -3.76 3.93 5.69
CA HIS A 166 -2.29 3.96 5.69
C HIS A 166 -1.76 5.36 5.35
N VAL A 167 -0.65 5.77 5.97
CA VAL A 167 -0.11 7.14 5.84
C VAL A 167 0.18 7.50 4.38
N LEU A 168 0.86 6.63 3.63
CA LEU A 168 1.14 6.88 2.21
C LEU A 168 -0.13 6.98 1.35
N SER A 169 -1.16 6.20 1.67
CA SER A 169 -2.44 6.26 0.94
C SER A 169 -3.15 7.58 1.19
N ILE A 170 -3.11 8.08 2.44
CA ILE A 170 -3.65 9.39 2.79
C ILE A 170 -2.91 10.51 2.04
N ILE A 171 -1.56 10.47 2.01
CA ILE A 171 -0.76 11.45 1.26
C ILE A 171 -1.15 11.45 -0.22
N ALA A 172 -1.29 10.26 -0.83
CA ALA A 172 -1.64 10.12 -2.24
C ALA A 172 -3.08 10.57 -2.54
N GLU A 173 -4.05 10.22 -1.68
CA GLU A 173 -5.46 10.64 -1.81
C GLU A 173 -5.58 12.16 -1.71
N GLN A 174 -4.92 12.77 -0.72
CA GLN A 174 -4.92 14.23 -0.57
C GLN A 174 -4.24 14.96 -1.73
N ALA A 175 -3.16 14.40 -2.30
CA ALA A 175 -2.53 14.98 -3.48
C ALA A 175 -3.44 14.94 -4.72
N ARG A 176 -4.32 13.94 -4.82
CA ARG A 176 -5.26 13.77 -5.94
C ARG A 176 -6.50 14.66 -5.82
N ASP A 177 -7.08 14.76 -4.63
CA ASP A 177 -8.34 15.50 -4.42
C ASP A 177 -8.18 17.03 -4.45
N SER A 178 -6.94 17.51 -4.34
CA SER A 178 -6.63 18.93 -4.21
C SER A 178 -6.68 19.72 -5.53
N ASP A 179 -7.09 19.09 -6.64
CA ASP A 179 -7.26 19.67 -7.99
C ASP A 179 -8.29 20.83 -8.07
N LYS A 180 -8.92 21.22 -6.95
CA LYS A 180 -10.05 22.17 -6.93
C LYS A 180 -9.92 23.40 -6.04
N THR A 181 -8.91 23.53 -5.17
CA THR A 181 -8.99 24.63 -4.17
C THR A 181 -7.69 25.27 -3.66
N ASP A 182 -6.52 24.63 -3.72
CA ASP A 182 -5.28 25.29 -3.26
C ASP A 182 -3.99 24.62 -3.80
N ASP A 183 -3.33 25.27 -4.76
CA ASP A 183 -2.09 24.81 -5.38
C ASP A 183 -0.94 24.65 -4.35
N THR A 184 -0.97 25.40 -3.26
CA THR A 184 0.09 25.32 -2.23
C THR A 184 0.06 23.97 -1.50
N ILE A 185 -1.12 23.49 -1.10
CA ILE A 185 -1.27 22.23 -0.37
C ILE A 185 -0.88 21.03 -1.26
N VAL A 186 -1.24 21.07 -2.55
CA VAL A 186 -0.83 20.05 -3.54
C VAL A 186 0.70 19.96 -3.61
N LYS A 187 1.37 21.11 -3.73
CA LYS A 187 2.85 21.20 -3.79
C LYS A 187 3.50 20.63 -2.54
N LEU A 188 2.91 20.86 -1.37
CA LEU A 188 3.39 20.30 -0.11
C LEU A 188 3.23 18.78 -0.04
N GLN A 189 2.06 18.24 -0.41
CA GLN A 189 1.82 16.79 -0.37
C GLN A 189 2.70 16.04 -1.37
N THR A 190 2.88 16.59 -2.57
CA THR A 190 3.82 16.02 -3.56
C THR A 190 5.27 16.09 -3.08
N LYS A 191 5.67 17.18 -2.39
CA LYS A 191 6.97 17.28 -1.73
C LYS A 191 7.13 16.24 -0.61
N LEU A 192 6.07 15.98 0.17
CA LEU A 192 6.04 14.98 1.21
C LEU A 192 6.18 13.56 0.64
N LEU A 193 5.49 13.26 -0.47
CA LEU A 193 5.60 11.97 -1.15
C LEU A 193 7.00 11.73 -1.75
N ARG A 194 7.64 12.81 -2.23
CA ARG A 194 9.02 12.79 -2.73
C ARG A 194 10.07 12.75 -1.61
N HIS A 195 9.66 12.77 -0.36
CA HIS A 195 10.60 12.68 0.76
C HIS A 195 11.37 11.34 0.70
N PRO A 196 12.70 11.32 0.93
CA PRO A 196 13.52 10.11 0.79
C PRO A 196 13.06 8.95 1.69
N THR A 197 12.50 9.21 2.88
CA THR A 197 11.91 8.15 3.72
C THR A 197 10.71 7.48 3.04
N CYS A 198 9.81 8.27 2.44
CA CYS A 198 8.65 7.73 1.71
C CYS A 198 9.09 7.00 0.44
N GLN A 199 10.06 7.55 -0.29
CA GLN A 199 10.59 6.92 -1.50
C GLN A 199 11.30 5.60 -1.21
N LYS A 200 12.13 5.54 -0.16
CA LYS A 200 12.83 4.30 0.22
C LYS A 200 11.83 3.22 0.61
N LEU A 201 10.82 3.56 1.41
CA LEU A 201 9.75 2.65 1.79
C LEU A 201 8.96 2.14 0.58
N MET A 202 8.60 3.04 -0.36
CA MET A 202 7.88 2.67 -1.57
C MET A 202 8.73 1.77 -2.48
N ASN A 203 10.01 2.08 -2.66
CA ASN A 203 10.93 1.24 -3.45
C ASN A 203 11.11 -0.14 -2.82
N GLN A 204 11.25 -0.21 -1.49
CA GLN A 204 11.35 -1.47 -0.76
C GLN A 204 10.09 -2.32 -0.96
N LYS A 205 8.90 -1.73 -0.76
CA LYS A 205 7.62 -2.43 -0.97
C LYS A 205 7.42 -2.85 -2.44
N TRP A 206 7.80 -2.00 -3.38
CA TRP A 206 7.72 -2.31 -4.80
C TRP A 206 8.61 -3.49 -5.16
N HIS A 207 9.85 -3.53 -4.68
CA HIS A 207 10.75 -4.65 -4.99
C HIS A 207 10.29 -5.97 -4.38
N HIS A 208 9.79 -5.96 -3.14
CA HIS A 208 9.35 -7.19 -2.47
C HIS A 208 8.00 -7.72 -2.93
N PHE A 209 7.01 -6.85 -3.19
CA PHE A 209 5.65 -7.25 -3.53
C PHE A 209 5.23 -6.87 -4.94
N GLY A 210 5.58 -5.65 -5.36
CA GLY A 210 5.14 -5.10 -6.65
C GLY A 210 5.74 -5.84 -7.83
N VAL A 211 7.06 -5.98 -7.86
CA VAL A 211 7.80 -6.65 -8.94
C VAL A 211 7.34 -8.09 -9.16
N PRO A 212 7.25 -8.98 -8.14
CA PRO A 212 6.84 -10.37 -8.40
C PRO A 212 5.38 -10.48 -8.87
N ILE A 213 4.47 -9.70 -8.30
CA ILE A 213 3.05 -9.71 -8.72
C ILE A 213 2.94 -9.18 -10.16
N PHE A 214 3.59 -8.06 -10.46
CA PHE A 214 3.59 -7.46 -11.79
C PHE A 214 4.20 -8.41 -12.83
N ALA A 215 5.35 -9.01 -12.53
CA ALA A 215 6.01 -9.97 -13.41
C ALA A 215 5.11 -11.19 -13.68
N THR A 216 4.42 -11.70 -12.65
CA THR A 216 3.48 -12.82 -12.80
C THR A 216 2.31 -12.44 -13.72
N CYS A 217 1.69 -11.28 -13.52
CA CYS A 217 0.62 -10.79 -14.38
C CYS A 217 1.10 -10.57 -15.83
N PHE A 218 2.31 -10.02 -15.99
CA PHE A 218 2.91 -9.78 -17.29
C PHE A 218 3.19 -11.09 -18.04
N ILE A 219 3.76 -12.10 -17.36
CA ILE A 219 4.00 -13.43 -17.93
C ILE A 219 2.68 -14.09 -18.34
N ALA A 220 1.66 -14.05 -17.48
CA ALA A 220 0.34 -14.59 -17.81
C ALA A 220 -0.28 -13.91 -19.04
N TYR A 221 -0.12 -12.59 -19.15
CA TYR A 221 -0.58 -11.82 -20.31
C TYR A 221 0.18 -12.16 -21.59
N VAL A 222 1.50 -12.29 -21.53
CA VAL A 222 2.33 -12.70 -22.67
C VAL A 222 1.98 -14.11 -23.12
N LEU A 223 1.76 -15.05 -22.18
CA LEU A 223 1.31 -16.41 -22.51
C LEU A 223 -0.06 -16.41 -23.18
N TYR A 224 -1.00 -15.61 -22.68
CA TYR A 224 -2.31 -15.43 -23.31
C TYR A 224 -2.17 -14.92 -24.75
N LEU A 225 -1.37 -13.87 -24.98
CA LEU A 225 -1.14 -13.33 -26.31
C LEU A 225 -0.45 -14.33 -27.24
N ALA A 226 0.52 -15.10 -26.73
CA ALA A 226 1.21 -16.12 -27.51
C ALA A 226 0.26 -17.23 -27.95
N LEU A 227 -0.57 -17.74 -27.02
CA LEU A 227 -1.59 -18.75 -27.32
C LEU A 227 -2.64 -18.21 -28.30
N PHE A 228 -3.13 -16.99 -28.08
CA PHE A 228 -4.08 -16.34 -28.97
C PHE A 228 -3.51 -16.19 -30.39
N THR A 229 -2.29 -15.64 -30.51
CA THR A 229 -1.62 -15.48 -31.80
C THR A 229 -1.37 -16.84 -32.48
N TRP A 230 -0.97 -17.85 -31.71
CA TRP A 230 -0.78 -19.21 -32.21
C TRP A 230 -2.08 -19.81 -32.75
N THR A 231 -3.19 -19.63 -32.04
CA THR A 231 -4.51 -20.10 -32.52
C THR A 231 -4.92 -19.39 -33.81
N VAL A 232 -4.77 -18.07 -33.88
CA VAL A 232 -5.12 -17.27 -35.06
C VAL A 232 -4.26 -17.64 -36.28
N LEU A 233 -2.97 -17.93 -36.09
CA LEU A 233 -2.09 -18.33 -37.20
C LEU A 233 -2.33 -19.77 -37.67
N ARG A 234 -2.78 -20.67 -36.80
CA ARG A 234 -3.06 -22.07 -37.16
C ARG A 234 -4.44 -22.26 -37.76
N HIS A 235 -5.44 -21.52 -37.28
CA HIS A 235 -6.79 -21.58 -37.83
C HIS A 235 -6.89 -20.63 -39.01
N THR A 236 -7.18 -21.17 -40.19
CA THR A 236 -7.51 -20.36 -41.37
C THR A 236 -8.77 -19.55 -41.10
N ASP A 237 -8.84 -18.36 -41.68
CA ASP A 237 -9.99 -17.48 -41.54
C ASP A 237 -11.29 -18.24 -41.91
N PRO A 238 -12.31 -18.29 -41.02
CA PRO A 238 -13.57 -18.92 -41.34
C PRO A 238 -14.18 -18.44 -42.66
N TYR A 239 -13.94 -17.19 -43.08
CA TYR A 239 -14.40 -16.67 -44.38
C TYR A 239 -13.89 -17.45 -45.58
N GLN A 240 -12.71 -18.08 -45.49
CA GLN A 240 -12.19 -18.92 -46.59
C GLN A 240 -13.07 -20.17 -46.80
N PHE A 241 -13.63 -20.74 -45.73
CA PHE A 241 -14.54 -21.89 -45.85
C PHE A 241 -15.88 -21.51 -46.47
N TYR A 242 -16.42 -20.33 -46.12
CA TYR A 242 -17.66 -19.81 -46.72
C TYR A 242 -17.49 -19.44 -48.20
N ASN A 243 -16.38 -18.78 -48.55
CA ASN A 243 -16.06 -18.46 -49.95
C ASN A 243 -15.83 -19.74 -50.78
N ALA A 244 -15.08 -20.71 -50.24
CA ALA A 244 -14.83 -21.97 -50.93
C ALA A 244 -16.10 -22.82 -51.15
N THR A 245 -17.10 -22.71 -50.28
CA THR A 245 -18.37 -23.43 -50.38
C THR A 245 -19.47 -22.65 -51.10
N GLY A 246 -19.24 -21.39 -51.46
CA GLY A 246 -20.21 -20.52 -52.12
C GLY A 246 -21.39 -20.10 -51.23
N VAL A 247 -21.24 -20.26 -49.91
CA VAL A 247 -22.29 -20.00 -48.91
C VAL A 247 -22.12 -18.61 -48.30
N PRO A 248 -23.15 -17.74 -48.28
CA PRO A 248 -23.04 -16.42 -47.69
C PRO A 248 -22.87 -16.47 -46.16
N PHE A 249 -21.96 -15.65 -45.63
CA PHE A 249 -21.72 -15.49 -44.19
C PHE A 249 -22.86 -14.67 -43.56
N SER A 250 -24.08 -15.21 -43.51
CA SER A 250 -25.24 -14.40 -43.09
C SER A 250 -26.22 -15.04 -42.09
N ASN A 251 -25.96 -16.22 -41.52
CA ASN A 251 -26.59 -16.68 -40.26
C ASN A 251 -26.08 -18.07 -39.77
N ASP A 252 -26.22 -18.34 -38.47
CA ASP A 252 -25.75 -19.57 -37.78
C ASP A 252 -26.26 -20.90 -38.39
N ARG A 253 -27.42 -20.90 -39.07
CA ARG A 253 -27.95 -22.11 -39.76
C ARG A 253 -27.13 -22.54 -40.96
N GLU A 254 -26.33 -21.65 -41.54
CA GLU A 254 -25.47 -21.93 -42.69
C GLU A 254 -24.12 -22.54 -42.25
N CYS A 255 -23.66 -22.25 -41.03
CA CYS A 255 -22.45 -22.84 -40.43
C CYS A 255 -22.52 -24.38 -40.36
N GLU A 256 -23.69 -24.91 -40.00
CA GLU A 256 -23.91 -26.36 -39.84
C GLU A 256 -23.84 -27.08 -41.20
N LYS A 257 -24.30 -26.43 -42.28
CA LYS A 257 -24.18 -26.93 -43.65
C LYS A 257 -22.72 -26.97 -44.12
N VAL A 258 -21.96 -25.91 -43.87
CA VAL A 258 -20.52 -25.84 -44.20
C VAL A 258 -19.74 -26.91 -43.43
N ALA A 259 -20.03 -27.10 -42.14
CA ALA A 259 -19.41 -28.14 -41.32
C ALA A 259 -19.70 -29.56 -41.85
N HIS A 260 -20.94 -29.82 -42.30
CA HIS A 260 -21.32 -31.12 -42.87
C HIS A 260 -20.63 -31.39 -44.22
N LEU A 261 -20.46 -30.36 -45.06
CA LEU A 261 -19.74 -30.46 -46.34
C LEU A 261 -18.24 -30.74 -46.17
N ILE A 262 -17.62 -30.16 -45.13
CA ILE A 262 -16.22 -30.45 -44.76
C ILE A 262 -16.08 -31.89 -44.25
N ARG A 263 -16.99 -32.34 -43.38
CA ARG A 263 -16.94 -33.67 -42.75
C ARG A 263 -17.17 -34.83 -43.72
N ASN A 264 -17.98 -34.63 -44.75
CA ASN A 264 -18.26 -35.65 -45.76
C ASN A 264 -17.18 -35.79 -46.85
N GLY A 265 -16.08 -35.04 -46.75
CA GLY A 265 -14.89 -35.24 -47.58
C GLY A 265 -15.03 -34.81 -49.04
N THR A 266 -16.12 -34.13 -49.42
CA THR A 266 -16.33 -33.60 -50.78
C THR A 266 -15.41 -32.41 -51.13
N TYR A 267 -14.63 -31.91 -50.17
CA TYR A 267 -13.65 -30.84 -50.36
C TYR A 267 -12.29 -31.23 -49.77
N ASN A 268 -11.25 -31.26 -50.61
CA ASN A 268 -9.86 -31.52 -50.20
C ASN A 268 -9.21 -30.21 -49.72
N MET A 269 -8.93 -30.09 -48.42
CA MET A 269 -8.21 -28.94 -47.82
C MET A 269 -6.68 -28.98 -48.05
N THR A 270 -6.20 -29.46 -49.20
CA THR A 270 -4.75 -29.55 -49.46
C THR A 270 -4.13 -28.27 -50.00
N GLN A 271 -4.90 -27.22 -50.29
CA GLN A 271 -4.33 -25.92 -50.62
C GLN A 271 -4.20 -25.04 -49.39
N LYS A 272 -3.07 -25.21 -48.72
CA LYS A 272 -2.50 -24.16 -47.86
C LYS A 272 -2.32 -22.92 -48.76
N PRO A 273 -2.90 -21.75 -48.44
CA PRO A 273 -2.60 -20.54 -49.20
C PRO A 273 -1.10 -20.28 -49.10
N SER A 274 -0.44 -20.19 -50.27
CA SER A 274 0.90 -19.64 -50.37
C SER A 274 0.82 -18.17 -49.96
N TRP A 275 1.51 -17.84 -48.86
CA TRP A 275 1.95 -16.46 -48.62
C TRP A 275 3.01 -16.10 -49.65
#